data_AF-A0A6G9YA88-F1
#
_entry.id   AF-A0A6G9YA88-F1
#
_cell.length_a   1.000
_cell.length_b   1.000
_cell.length_c   1.000
_cell.angle_alpha   90.00
_cell.angle_beta   90.00
_cell.angle_gamma   90.00
#
_symmetry.space_group_name_H-M   'P 1'
#
loop_
_entity.id
_entity.type
_entity.pdbx_description
1 polymer ?
#
loop_
_entity_poly.entity_id
_entity_poly.type
_entity_poly.pdbx_seq_one_letter_code
_entity_poly.pdbx_strand_id
1 'polypeptide(L)'
;MVHFAVTVALPGETAPDDLERVLTEVLAPFDENLVVPRYVEFTKAELIEHRRREILEYRDTRYAEYVSDPEAYRAKHVDHPQHLEYLRNFPEQLRWSDEQVYADAITVYARDDIGPAGEVYSEDNPRSRWDAWALGGRYRGRWTLVDDAVRVSAAVEPCGGVNIVAMERRLRGEIGLPEDPLHAEPGLRATDLARLCDIDPASHTPSVTLLTLDGVWHERENRWTTDPDSATGWAVFYWGQVSLLPPGTWLANVDCHI
;
A
#
# COMPACT_ATOMS: atom_id res chain seq x y z
N MET A 1 -5.98 10.58 2.14
CA MET A 1 -6.87 9.44 2.30
C MET A 1 -6.94 8.70 0.98
N VAL A 2 -6.02 7.75 0.77
CA VAL A 2 -5.84 7.06 -0.50
C VAL A 2 -6.07 5.57 -0.31
N HIS A 3 -6.88 5.00 -1.20
CA HIS A 3 -7.27 3.59 -1.16
C HIS A 3 -6.53 2.80 -2.21
N PHE A 4 -6.22 1.55 -1.88
CA PHE A 4 -5.49 0.68 -2.79
C PHE A 4 -5.81 -0.80 -2.53
N ALA A 5 -5.84 -1.58 -3.61
CA ALA A 5 -6.12 -3.01 -3.55
C ALA A 5 -4.85 -3.80 -3.22
N VAL A 6 -4.96 -4.72 -2.27
CA VAL A 6 -3.92 -5.70 -1.90
C VAL A 6 -4.48 -7.10 -2.12
N THR A 7 -3.72 -7.95 -2.82
CA THR A 7 -3.96 -9.40 -2.82
C THR A 7 -3.15 -10.02 -1.70
N VAL A 8 -3.80 -10.75 -0.80
CA VAL A 8 -3.13 -11.44 0.32
C VAL A 8 -3.26 -12.94 0.13
N ALA A 9 -2.13 -13.64 0.12
CA ALA A 9 -2.08 -15.10 0.09
C ALA A 9 -2.07 -15.67 1.52
N LEU A 10 -2.98 -16.60 1.80
CA LEU A 10 -3.11 -17.27 3.10
C LEU A 10 -2.97 -18.80 2.93
N PRO A 11 -2.47 -19.53 3.95
CA PRO A 11 -2.22 -20.97 3.84
C PRO A 11 -3.49 -21.74 3.48
N GLY A 12 -3.39 -22.67 2.52
CA GLY A 12 -4.55 -23.40 1.98
C GLY A 12 -5.23 -24.31 3.00
N GLU A 13 -4.51 -24.76 4.01
CA GLU A 13 -5.01 -25.56 5.13
C GLU A 13 -5.81 -24.75 6.15
N THR A 14 -5.82 -23.40 6.04
CA THR A 14 -6.60 -22.54 6.92
C THR A 14 -8.08 -22.88 6.82
N ALA A 15 -8.68 -23.18 7.97
CA ALA A 15 -10.11 -23.45 8.06
C ALA A 15 -10.91 -22.18 7.74
N PRO A 16 -12.07 -22.27 7.09
CA PRO A 16 -12.88 -21.11 6.73
C PRO A 16 -13.19 -20.16 7.91
N ASP A 17 -13.51 -20.72 9.07
CA ASP A 17 -13.82 -19.94 10.28
C ASP A 17 -12.58 -19.23 10.88
N ASP A 18 -11.37 -19.60 10.47
CA ASP A 18 -10.10 -19.01 10.91
C ASP A 18 -9.57 -17.93 9.96
N LEU A 19 -10.16 -17.77 8.76
CA LEU A 19 -9.59 -16.91 7.71
C LEU A 19 -9.50 -15.44 8.13
N GLU A 20 -10.49 -14.92 8.86
CA GLU A 20 -10.47 -13.54 9.36
C GLU A 20 -9.30 -13.29 10.30
N ARG A 21 -9.11 -14.22 11.25
CA ARG A 21 -8.04 -14.16 12.24
C ARG A 21 -6.69 -14.24 11.55
N VAL A 22 -6.50 -15.21 10.66
CA VAL A 22 -5.24 -15.38 9.93
C VAL A 22 -4.96 -14.19 9.03
N LEU A 23 -5.97 -13.64 8.33
CA LEU A 23 -5.83 -12.43 7.53
C LEU A 23 -5.39 -11.22 8.38
N THR A 24 -6.00 -11.05 9.56
CA THR A 24 -5.64 -10.00 10.50
C THR A 24 -4.20 -10.16 11.00
N GLU A 25 -3.81 -11.39 11.35
CA GLU A 25 -2.45 -11.71 11.83
C GLU A 25 -1.37 -11.42 10.78
N VAL A 26 -1.61 -11.72 9.50
CA VAL A 26 -0.62 -11.45 8.44
C VAL A 26 -0.52 -9.97 8.07
N LEU A 27 -1.61 -9.20 8.24
CA LEU A 27 -1.63 -7.76 7.97
C LEU A 27 -1.11 -6.92 9.14
N ALA A 28 -1.27 -7.39 10.38
CA ALA A 28 -0.90 -6.66 11.61
C ALA A 28 0.53 -6.08 11.62
N PRO A 29 1.57 -6.75 11.09
CA PRO A 29 2.92 -6.17 11.04
C PRO A 29 3.05 -4.91 10.19
N PHE A 30 2.05 -4.58 9.37
CA PHE A 30 2.05 -3.45 8.45
C PHE A 30 1.09 -2.32 8.87
N ASP A 31 0.48 -2.42 10.07
CA ASP A 31 -0.34 -1.37 10.66
C ASP A 31 0.52 -0.14 11.00
N GLU A 32 0.15 1.03 10.51
CA GLU A 32 0.79 2.31 10.81
C GLU A 32 0.73 2.63 12.30
N ASN A 33 -0.35 2.24 12.96
CA ASN A 33 -0.57 2.50 14.39
C ASN A 33 0.13 1.48 15.30
N LEU A 34 0.86 0.51 14.72
CA LEU A 34 1.67 -0.42 15.50
C LEU A 34 2.87 0.33 16.09
N VAL A 35 2.77 0.68 17.37
CA VAL A 35 3.91 1.21 18.12
C VAL A 35 4.95 0.09 18.29
N VAL A 36 6.15 0.31 17.78
CA VAL A 36 7.27 -0.63 17.89
C VAL A 36 8.27 -0.17 18.95
N PRO A 37 9.13 -1.06 19.47
CA PRO A 37 10.21 -0.63 20.35
C PRO A 37 11.06 0.46 19.70
N ARG A 38 11.35 1.51 20.47
CA ARG A 38 12.18 2.63 20.04
C ARG A 38 13.46 2.16 19.34
N TYR A 39 13.70 2.69 18.15
CA TYR A 39 14.87 2.40 17.34
C TYR A 39 15.50 3.69 16.81
N VAL A 40 16.76 3.61 16.38
CA VAL A 40 17.41 4.72 15.67
C VAL A 40 16.84 4.77 14.26
N GLU A 41 16.03 5.79 13.98
CA GLU A 41 15.46 5.98 12.65
C GLU A 41 16.54 6.47 11.68
N PHE A 42 17.30 7.47 12.10
CA PHE A 42 18.43 7.98 11.34
C PHE A 42 19.59 8.34 12.26
N THR A 43 20.79 8.02 11.82
CA THR A 43 22.00 8.65 12.35
C THR A 43 22.08 10.11 11.90
N LYS A 44 22.89 10.91 12.60
CA LYS A 44 23.15 12.31 12.21
C LYS A 44 23.61 12.44 10.75
N ALA A 45 24.46 11.53 10.29
CA ALA A 45 24.98 11.54 8.92
C ALA A 45 23.86 11.25 7.90
N GLU A 46 23.02 10.25 8.18
CA GLU A 46 21.88 9.91 7.33
C GLU A 46 20.84 11.04 7.28
N LEU A 47 20.55 11.72 8.40
CA LEU A 47 19.69 12.90 8.42
C LEU A 47 20.21 14.01 7.49
N ILE A 48 21.51 14.30 7.56
CA ILE A 48 22.13 15.31 6.72
C ILE A 48 22.04 14.90 5.24
N GLU A 49 22.35 13.65 4.93
CA GLU A 49 22.26 13.15 3.56
C GLU A 49 20.82 13.22 3.03
N HIS A 50 19.85 12.73 3.81
CA HIS A 50 18.43 12.75 3.47
C HIS A 50 17.95 14.18 3.21
N ARG A 51 18.22 15.10 4.15
CA ARG A 51 17.79 16.50 4.01
C ARG A 51 18.49 17.22 2.85
N ARG A 52 19.77 16.94 2.60
CA ARG A 52 20.46 17.45 1.40
C ARG A 52 19.79 16.96 0.12
N ARG A 53 19.37 15.70 0.06
CA ARG A 53 18.66 15.13 -1.09
C ARG A 53 17.34 15.87 -1.34
N GLU A 54 16.53 16.08 -0.31
CA GLU A 54 15.27 16.84 -0.41
C GLU A 54 15.48 18.27 -0.92
N ILE A 55 16.52 18.97 -0.42
CA ILE A 55 16.87 20.31 -0.89
C ILE A 55 17.22 20.28 -2.39
N LEU A 56 17.99 19.29 -2.84
CA LEU A 56 18.35 19.14 -4.25
C LEU A 56 17.15 18.77 -5.13
N GLU A 57 16.26 17.89 -4.66
CA GLU A 57 15.02 17.55 -5.37
C GLU A 57 14.09 18.76 -5.50
N TYR A 58 13.95 19.57 -4.45
CA TYR A 58 13.17 20.81 -4.51
C TYR A 58 13.78 21.81 -5.51
N ARG A 59 15.12 21.90 -5.56
CA ARG A 59 15.85 22.71 -6.55
C ARG A 59 15.45 22.31 -7.97
N ASP A 60 15.49 21.01 -8.25
CA ASP A 60 15.32 20.47 -9.60
C ASP A 60 13.85 20.39 -10.04
N THR A 61 12.91 20.55 -9.11
CA THR A 61 11.46 20.53 -9.39
C THR A 61 10.83 21.92 -9.25
N ARG A 62 10.34 22.25 -8.05
CA ARG A 62 9.53 23.45 -7.78
C ARG A 62 10.31 24.75 -7.96
N TYR A 63 11.57 24.77 -7.51
CA TYR A 63 12.40 25.95 -7.65
C TYR A 63 12.82 26.19 -9.10
N ALA A 64 13.11 25.13 -9.87
CA ALA A 64 13.38 25.24 -11.30
C ALA A 64 12.16 25.80 -12.08
N GLU A 65 10.94 25.34 -11.76
CA GLU A 65 9.70 25.92 -12.32
C GLU A 65 9.60 27.42 -12.01
N TYR A 66 9.81 27.80 -10.75
CA TYR A 66 9.81 29.20 -10.31
C TYR A 66 10.85 30.06 -11.04
N VAL A 67 12.08 29.56 -11.24
CA VAL A 67 13.15 30.31 -11.92
C VAL A 67 12.87 30.44 -13.42
N SER A 68 12.19 29.47 -14.03
CA SER A 68 11.91 29.48 -15.48
C SER A 68 10.92 30.58 -15.89
N ASP A 69 9.88 30.82 -15.09
CA ASP A 69 8.94 31.92 -15.26
C ASP A 69 8.41 32.42 -13.89
N PRO A 70 9.14 33.35 -13.25
CA PRO A 70 8.78 33.81 -11.91
C PRO A 70 7.47 34.59 -11.82
N GLU A 71 6.98 35.18 -12.93
CA GLU A 71 5.73 35.94 -12.95
C GLU A 71 4.53 34.99 -13.03
N ALA A 72 4.56 34.05 -13.98
CA ALA A 72 3.51 33.04 -14.10
C ALA A 72 3.41 32.16 -12.84
N TYR A 73 4.55 31.76 -12.27
CA TYR A 73 4.56 30.97 -11.04
C TYR A 73 3.94 31.73 -9.86
N ARG A 74 4.25 33.03 -9.69
CA ARG A 74 3.64 33.86 -8.64
C ARG A 74 2.14 34.04 -8.84
N ALA A 75 1.68 34.21 -10.09
CA ALA A 75 0.25 34.32 -10.38
C ALA A 75 -0.50 33.03 -10.02
N LYS A 76 0.10 31.86 -10.31
CA LYS A 76 -0.44 30.52 -9.96
C LYS A 76 -0.48 30.28 -8.45
N HIS A 77 0.42 30.89 -7.69
CA HIS A 77 0.56 30.70 -6.24
C HIS A 77 0.27 31.96 -5.41
N VAL A 78 -0.59 32.85 -5.92
CA VAL A 78 -0.93 34.13 -5.28
C VAL A 78 -1.51 33.96 -3.87
N ASP A 79 -2.26 32.87 -3.66
CA ASP A 79 -2.91 32.55 -2.38
C ASP A 79 -1.95 31.88 -1.36
N HIS A 80 -0.66 31.71 -1.70
CA HIS A 80 0.34 31.06 -0.86
C HIS A 80 1.57 31.96 -0.58
N PRO A 81 1.38 33.09 0.12
CA PRO A 81 2.45 34.07 0.34
C PRO A 81 3.66 33.51 1.10
N GLN A 82 3.46 32.55 2.01
CA GLN A 82 4.56 31.90 2.73
C GLN A 82 5.47 31.07 1.80
N HIS A 83 4.88 30.39 0.80
CA HIS A 83 5.65 29.64 -0.20
C HIS A 83 6.48 30.58 -1.08
N LEU A 84 5.90 31.71 -1.47
CA LEU A 84 6.63 32.72 -2.25
C LEU A 84 7.76 33.38 -1.45
N GLU A 85 7.61 33.56 -0.14
CA GLU A 85 8.70 33.99 0.74
C GLU A 85 9.77 32.91 0.88
N TYR A 86 9.37 31.65 1.07
CA TYR A 86 10.30 30.52 1.11
C TYR A 86 11.18 30.45 -0.15
N LEU A 87 10.58 30.56 -1.35
CA LEU A 87 11.30 30.54 -2.63
C LEU A 87 12.35 31.65 -2.74
N ARG A 88 12.13 32.81 -2.10
CA ARG A 88 13.13 33.90 -2.08
C ARG A 88 14.38 33.51 -1.28
N ASN A 89 14.19 32.80 -0.18
CA ASN A 89 15.25 32.44 0.77
C ASN A 89 15.88 31.07 0.47
N PHE A 90 15.21 30.22 -0.31
CA PHE A 90 15.66 28.88 -0.69
C PHE A 90 17.11 28.81 -1.24
N PRO A 91 17.61 29.75 -2.06
CA PRO A 91 18.97 29.68 -2.59
C PRO A 91 20.07 29.65 -1.52
N GLU A 92 19.80 30.18 -0.32
CA GLU A 92 20.73 30.11 0.80
C GLU A 92 20.90 28.67 1.31
N GLN A 93 19.84 27.87 1.25
CA GLN A 93 19.85 26.48 1.70
C GLN A 93 20.78 25.59 0.87
N LEU A 94 20.94 25.93 -0.42
CA LEU A 94 21.89 25.24 -1.31
C LEU A 94 23.36 25.40 -0.88
N ARG A 95 23.64 26.34 0.03
CA ARG A 95 24.99 26.65 0.55
C ARG A 95 25.18 26.26 2.01
N TRP A 96 24.19 25.62 2.62
CA TRP A 96 24.26 25.24 4.03
C TRP A 96 25.41 24.27 4.33
N SER A 97 26.08 24.51 5.46
CA SER A 97 26.99 23.54 6.06
C SER A 97 26.22 22.32 6.57
N ASP A 98 26.93 21.22 6.87
CA ASP A 98 26.29 20.02 7.43
C ASP A 98 25.57 20.32 8.75
N GLU A 99 26.11 21.21 9.58
CA GLU A 99 25.48 21.65 10.83
C GLU A 99 24.20 22.43 10.59
N GLN A 100 24.16 23.27 9.55
CA GLN A 100 22.95 24.02 9.19
C GLN A 100 21.87 23.10 8.64
N VAL A 101 22.24 22.16 7.76
CA VAL A 101 21.32 21.12 7.26
C VAL A 101 20.79 20.29 8.41
N TYR A 102 21.66 19.85 9.32
CA TYR A 102 21.26 19.06 10.48
C TYR A 102 20.31 19.85 11.40
N ALA A 103 20.62 21.11 11.70
CA ALA A 103 19.79 21.96 12.55
C ALA A 103 18.39 22.16 11.97
N ASP A 104 18.26 22.22 10.64
CA ASP A 104 16.98 22.28 9.93
C ASP A 104 16.27 20.92 9.94
N ALA A 105 16.98 19.82 9.69
CA ALA A 105 16.43 18.46 9.67
C ALA A 105 15.79 18.05 11.00
N ILE A 106 16.38 18.44 12.15
CA ILE A 106 15.85 18.07 13.47
C ILE A 106 14.66 18.91 13.94
N THR A 107 14.23 19.93 13.18
CA THR A 107 13.12 20.82 13.59
C THR A 107 11.77 20.10 13.68
N VAL A 108 11.62 18.98 12.99
CA VAL A 108 10.40 18.15 12.99
C VAL A 108 10.37 17.11 14.11
N TYR A 109 11.48 16.93 14.84
CA TYR A 109 11.60 15.95 15.91
C TYR A 109 11.39 16.61 17.29
N ALA A 110 10.78 15.86 18.22
CA ALA A 110 10.74 16.29 19.60
C ALA A 110 12.15 16.21 20.21
N ARG A 111 12.45 17.08 21.18
CA ARG A 111 13.78 17.14 21.80
C ARG A 111 14.18 15.81 22.46
N ASP A 112 13.22 15.09 23.01
CA ASP A 112 13.44 13.80 23.69
C ASP A 112 13.72 12.66 22.70
N ASP A 113 13.49 12.88 21.41
CA ASP A 113 13.79 11.95 20.32
C ASP A 113 15.14 12.22 19.66
N ILE A 114 15.89 13.22 20.14
CA ILE A 114 17.23 13.55 19.63
C ILE A 114 18.28 13.01 20.61
N GLY A 115 19.08 12.07 20.13
CA GLY A 115 20.15 11.44 20.88
C GLY A 115 21.40 12.32 21.05
N PRO A 116 22.29 11.93 21.99
CA PRO A 116 23.48 12.72 22.31
C PRO A 116 24.51 12.78 21.17
N ALA A 117 24.50 11.85 20.21
CA ALA A 117 25.35 11.90 19.03
C ALA A 117 24.65 12.58 17.82
N GLY A 118 23.40 13.02 18.00
CA GLY A 118 22.56 13.66 16.98
C GLY A 118 21.81 12.67 16.09
N GLU A 119 21.75 11.41 16.47
CA GLU A 119 20.79 10.44 15.94
C GLU A 119 19.36 10.80 16.39
N VAL A 120 18.37 10.39 15.61
CA VAL A 120 16.96 10.54 15.97
C VAL A 120 16.31 9.17 16.15
N TYR A 121 15.35 9.13 17.07
CA TYR A 121 14.63 7.93 17.42
C TYR A 121 13.19 8.00 16.95
N SER A 122 12.63 6.84 16.61
CA SER A 122 11.20 6.69 16.30
C SER A 122 10.66 5.42 16.99
N GLU A 123 9.36 5.44 17.25
CA GLU A 123 8.55 4.29 17.68
C GLU A 123 7.49 3.93 16.61
N ASP A 124 7.53 4.62 15.46
CA ASP A 124 6.63 4.39 14.33
C ASP A 124 6.97 3.07 13.64
N ASN A 125 5.98 2.40 13.06
CA ASN A 125 6.22 1.13 12.40
C ASN A 125 7.01 1.32 11.08
N PRO A 126 8.28 0.87 10.97
CA PRO A 126 9.05 0.99 9.73
C PRO A 126 8.48 0.10 8.61
N ARG A 127 7.62 -0.86 8.96
CA ARG A 127 6.89 -1.72 8.03
C ARG A 127 5.49 -1.19 7.72
N SER A 128 5.10 -0.01 8.21
CA SER A 128 3.80 0.58 7.95
C SER A 128 3.46 0.58 6.46
N ARG A 129 2.24 0.13 6.13
CA ARG A 129 1.68 0.15 4.77
C ARG A 129 0.22 0.59 4.75
N TRP A 130 -0.48 0.53 5.89
CA TRP A 130 -1.89 0.89 6.01
C TRP A 130 -2.21 1.43 7.41
N ASP A 131 -3.20 2.32 7.54
CA ASP A 131 -3.79 2.77 8.82
C ASP A 131 -5.20 2.17 9.08
N ALA A 132 -5.83 1.61 8.03
CA ALA A 132 -7.03 0.79 8.09
C ALA A 132 -7.13 -0.16 6.88
N TRP A 133 -7.91 -1.25 7.01
CA TRP A 133 -8.22 -2.15 5.90
C TRP A 133 -9.63 -2.74 5.99
N ALA A 134 -10.16 -3.21 4.87
CA ALA A 134 -11.41 -3.97 4.78
C ALA A 134 -11.34 -5.04 3.70
N LEU A 135 -11.98 -6.19 3.91
CA LEU A 135 -12.12 -7.21 2.87
C LEU A 135 -13.02 -6.67 1.74
N GLY A 136 -12.52 -6.69 0.51
CA GLY A 136 -13.15 -6.15 -0.69
C GLY A 136 -13.19 -4.62 -0.73
N GLY A 137 -13.83 -4.00 0.27
CA GLY A 137 -13.99 -2.54 0.38
C GLY A 137 -14.45 -1.88 -0.94
N ARG A 138 -13.73 -0.85 -1.40
CA ARG A 138 -13.96 -0.19 -2.71
C ARG A 138 -13.74 -1.10 -3.91
N TYR A 139 -13.00 -2.18 -3.73
CA TYR A 139 -12.65 -3.15 -4.77
C TYR A 139 -13.49 -4.43 -4.68
N ARG A 140 -14.64 -4.39 -3.99
CA ARG A 140 -15.48 -5.56 -3.75
C ARG A 140 -15.87 -6.30 -5.03
N GLY A 141 -15.91 -7.62 -4.96
CA GLY A 141 -16.41 -8.48 -6.03
C GLY A 141 -15.56 -8.45 -7.30
N ARG A 142 -14.28 -8.12 -7.17
CA ARG A 142 -13.34 -8.00 -8.31
C ARG A 142 -13.07 -9.34 -8.98
N TRP A 143 -13.23 -10.45 -8.26
CA TRP A 143 -13.01 -11.79 -8.79
C TRP A 143 -14.34 -12.52 -8.93
N THR A 144 -14.40 -13.44 -9.88
CA THR A 144 -15.52 -14.36 -10.05
C THR A 144 -15.05 -15.79 -9.83
N LEU A 145 -15.90 -16.64 -9.27
CA LEU A 145 -15.60 -18.07 -9.13
C LEU A 145 -15.75 -18.80 -10.47
N VAL A 146 -14.91 -19.81 -10.71
CA VAL A 146 -15.11 -20.74 -11.84
C VAL A 146 -16.41 -21.54 -11.67
N ASP A 147 -17.08 -21.83 -12.77
CA ASP A 147 -18.22 -22.74 -12.78
C ASP A 147 -17.79 -24.17 -12.41
N ASP A 148 -18.64 -24.89 -11.67
CA ASP A 148 -18.40 -26.29 -11.30
C ASP A 148 -18.20 -27.20 -12.53
N ALA A 149 -18.77 -26.84 -13.68
CA ALA A 149 -18.59 -27.54 -14.95
C ALA A 149 -17.16 -27.41 -15.53
N VAL A 150 -16.45 -26.33 -15.22
CA VAL A 150 -15.05 -26.08 -15.65
C VAL A 150 -14.06 -26.86 -14.77
N ARG A 151 -14.38 -27.06 -13.48
CA ARG A 151 -13.57 -27.89 -12.56
C ARG A 151 -13.48 -29.36 -12.97
N VAL A 152 -14.50 -29.87 -13.66
CA VAL A 152 -14.55 -31.28 -14.11
C VAL A 152 -13.73 -31.49 -15.39
N SER A 153 -13.55 -30.46 -16.22
CA SER A 153 -12.77 -30.56 -17.47
C SER A 153 -11.26 -30.31 -17.27
N ALA A 154 -10.88 -29.52 -16.28
CA ALA A 154 -9.51 -29.37 -15.81
C ALA A 154 -9.29 -30.26 -14.58
N ALA A 155 -8.76 -31.47 -14.75
CA ALA A 155 -8.56 -32.44 -13.67
C ALA A 155 -7.69 -31.88 -12.52
N VAL A 156 -8.32 -31.28 -11.52
CA VAL A 156 -7.77 -30.90 -10.21
C VAL A 156 -8.76 -31.41 -9.17
N GLU A 157 -8.28 -32.21 -8.21
CA GLU A 157 -9.13 -32.75 -7.15
C GLU A 157 -9.91 -31.62 -6.45
N PRO A 158 -11.18 -31.84 -6.09
CA PRO A 158 -12.06 -30.77 -5.64
C PRO A 158 -11.53 -30.19 -4.33
N CYS A 159 -11.04 -28.95 -4.41
CA CYS A 159 -10.88 -28.04 -3.29
C CYS A 159 -12.22 -28.06 -2.51
N GLY A 160 -12.27 -28.75 -1.38
CA GLY A 160 -13.50 -29.17 -0.69
C GLY A 160 -14.54 -28.05 -0.60
N GLY A 161 -15.79 -28.35 -0.96
CA GLY A 161 -16.86 -27.37 -1.10
C GLY A 161 -17.15 -26.60 0.19
N VAL A 162 -16.62 -25.38 0.27
CA VAL A 162 -16.97 -24.39 1.29
C VAL A 162 -18.01 -23.45 0.70
N ASN A 163 -19.07 -23.14 1.45
CA ASN A 163 -20.07 -22.16 1.05
C ASN A 163 -19.53 -20.73 1.28
N ILE A 164 -18.69 -20.25 0.36
CA ILE A 164 -17.99 -18.96 0.39
C ILE A 164 -18.96 -17.77 0.62
N VAL A 165 -20.16 -17.83 0.05
CA VAL A 165 -21.16 -16.75 0.11
C VAL A 165 -21.68 -16.47 1.52
N ALA A 166 -21.86 -17.52 2.34
CA ALA A 166 -22.31 -17.36 3.73
C ALA A 166 -21.19 -16.80 4.64
N MET A 167 -19.94 -17.15 4.33
CA MET A 167 -18.75 -16.70 5.06
C MET A 167 -18.46 -15.22 4.81
N GLU A 168 -18.49 -14.78 3.55
CA GLU A 168 -18.31 -13.36 3.21
C GLU A 168 -19.35 -12.47 3.91
N ARG A 169 -20.60 -12.94 4.02
CA ARG A 169 -21.66 -12.19 4.71
C ARG A 169 -21.39 -11.99 6.20
N ARG A 170 -20.64 -12.91 6.84
CA ARG A 170 -20.26 -12.83 8.25
C ARG A 170 -19.09 -11.86 8.47
N LEU A 171 -18.09 -11.91 7.59
CA LEU A 171 -16.94 -10.97 7.58
C LEU A 171 -17.38 -9.53 7.29
N ARG A 172 -18.50 -9.35 6.59
CA ARG A 172 -19.02 -8.04 6.16
C ARG A 172 -19.80 -7.26 7.23
N GLY A 173 -19.99 -7.72 8.47
CA GLY A 173 -21.02 -7.11 9.34
C GLY A 173 -20.76 -6.99 10.84
N GLU A 174 -20.03 -5.93 11.26
CA GLU A 174 -20.34 -5.10 12.45
C GLU A 174 -19.90 -3.61 12.30
N ILE A 175 -19.97 -3.04 11.10
CA ILE A 175 -20.07 -1.58 10.94
C ILE A 175 -21.20 -1.31 9.95
N GLY A 176 -22.29 -0.71 10.43
CA GLY A 176 -23.49 -0.43 9.66
C GLY A 176 -23.24 0.56 8.53
N LEU A 177 -22.77 0.06 7.39
CA LEU A 177 -22.79 0.76 6.12
C LEU A 177 -23.85 0.12 5.21
N PRO A 178 -24.63 0.94 4.48
CA PRO A 178 -25.74 0.46 3.66
C PRO A 178 -25.25 -0.49 2.57
N GLU A 179 -26.04 -1.54 2.30
CA GLU A 179 -25.89 -2.38 1.12
C GLU A 179 -25.92 -1.48 -0.12
N ASP A 180 -24.75 -1.17 -0.68
CA ASP A 180 -24.65 -0.41 -1.91
C ASP A 180 -24.64 -1.40 -3.09
N PRO A 181 -25.67 -1.37 -3.96
CA PRO A 181 -25.85 -2.34 -5.03
C PRO A 181 -25.07 -1.90 -6.28
N LEU A 182 -23.74 -1.80 -6.21
CA LEU A 182 -22.95 -1.78 -7.45
C LEU A 182 -22.77 -3.21 -7.98
N HIS A 183 -23.67 -3.56 -8.90
CA HIS A 183 -23.45 -4.44 -10.05
C HIS A 183 -22.93 -5.86 -9.79
N ALA A 184 -23.71 -6.69 -9.10
CA ALA A 184 -23.71 -8.11 -9.41
C ALA A 184 -24.79 -8.36 -10.47
N GLU A 185 -24.40 -8.47 -11.74
CA GLU A 185 -25.27 -9.06 -12.78
C GLU A 185 -25.80 -10.40 -12.25
N PRO A 186 -27.11 -10.71 -12.38
CA PRO A 186 -27.67 -11.97 -11.91
C PRO A 186 -26.92 -13.16 -12.56
N GLY A 187 -26.10 -13.86 -11.76
CA GLY A 187 -25.29 -15.00 -12.23
C GLY A 187 -23.78 -14.86 -12.01
N LEU A 188 -23.25 -13.66 -11.78
CA LEU A 188 -21.83 -13.51 -11.41
C LEU A 188 -21.62 -13.94 -9.95
N ARG A 189 -20.86 -15.03 -9.75
CA ARG A 189 -20.39 -15.47 -8.42
C ARG A 189 -19.19 -14.64 -7.98
N ALA A 190 -19.42 -13.33 -7.81
CA ALA A 190 -18.40 -12.39 -7.37
C ALA A 190 -17.91 -12.73 -5.96
N THR A 191 -16.61 -12.55 -5.70
CA THR A 191 -15.97 -12.88 -4.42
C THR A 191 -14.79 -11.96 -4.14
N ASP A 192 -14.48 -11.80 -2.84
CA ASP A 192 -13.28 -11.12 -2.34
C ASP A 192 -12.34 -12.10 -1.60
N LEU A 193 -12.75 -13.36 -1.44
CA LEU A 193 -12.00 -14.38 -0.71
C LEU A 193 -12.31 -15.77 -1.25
N ALA A 194 -11.34 -16.38 -1.93
CA ALA A 194 -11.49 -17.71 -2.53
C ALA A 194 -10.14 -18.40 -2.63
N ARG A 195 -10.15 -19.72 -2.85
CA ARG A 195 -8.90 -20.41 -3.18
C ARG A 195 -8.48 -20.04 -4.60
N LEU A 196 -7.18 -20.04 -4.87
CA LEU A 196 -6.64 -19.77 -6.19
C LEU A 196 -7.24 -20.70 -7.27
N CYS A 197 -7.41 -22.00 -6.95
CA CYS A 197 -8.08 -22.99 -7.81
C CYS A 197 -9.53 -22.64 -8.15
N ASP A 198 -10.18 -21.80 -7.34
CA ASP A 198 -11.60 -21.50 -7.43
C ASP A 198 -11.90 -20.17 -8.14
N ILE A 199 -10.88 -19.34 -8.36
CA ILE A 199 -11.01 -18.03 -9.02
C ILE A 199 -10.92 -18.20 -10.54
N ASP A 200 -11.84 -17.59 -11.28
CA ASP A 200 -11.76 -17.48 -12.73
C ASP A 200 -10.51 -16.66 -13.11
N PRO A 201 -9.52 -17.26 -13.80
CA PRO A 201 -8.31 -16.56 -14.20
C PRO A 201 -8.57 -15.31 -15.05
N ALA A 202 -9.69 -15.25 -15.78
CA ALA A 202 -10.05 -14.09 -16.59
C ALA A 202 -10.51 -12.89 -15.73
N SER A 203 -11.03 -13.16 -14.52
CA SER A 203 -11.45 -12.12 -13.56
C SER A 203 -10.31 -11.66 -12.65
N HIS A 204 -9.31 -12.51 -12.44
CA HIS A 204 -8.19 -12.20 -11.57
C HIS A 204 -7.30 -11.17 -12.26
N THR A 205 -7.36 -9.93 -11.79
CA THR A 205 -6.50 -8.85 -12.27
C THR A 205 -5.50 -8.46 -11.20
N PRO A 206 -4.25 -8.09 -11.55
CA PRO A 206 -3.25 -7.69 -10.57
C PRO A 206 -3.75 -6.54 -9.70
N SER A 207 -3.69 -6.73 -8.39
CA SER A 207 -3.77 -5.65 -7.40
C SER A 207 -2.51 -4.78 -7.47
N VAL A 208 -2.48 -3.63 -6.81
CA VAL A 208 -1.25 -2.80 -6.80
C VAL A 208 -0.18 -3.36 -5.85
N THR A 209 -0.57 -4.32 -5.02
CA THR A 209 0.25 -4.91 -3.98
C THR A 209 -0.10 -6.39 -3.80
N LEU A 210 0.91 -7.22 -3.60
CA LEU A 210 0.79 -8.63 -3.25
C LEU A 210 1.49 -8.91 -1.92
N LEU A 211 0.78 -9.49 -0.95
CA LEU A 211 1.35 -10.09 0.25
C LEU A 211 1.42 -11.61 0.06
N THR A 212 2.62 -12.16 -0.03
CA THR A 212 2.88 -13.58 -0.29
C THR A 212 2.76 -14.44 0.98
N LEU A 213 2.73 -15.77 0.81
CA LEU A 213 2.59 -16.74 1.92
C LEU A 213 3.71 -16.67 2.96
N ASP A 214 4.90 -16.23 2.57
CA ASP A 214 6.06 -16.00 3.44
C ASP A 214 6.03 -14.62 4.13
N GLY A 215 4.96 -13.85 3.95
CA GLY A 215 4.76 -12.55 4.60
C GLY A 215 5.53 -11.40 3.94
N VAL A 216 5.97 -11.58 2.70
CA VAL A 216 6.68 -10.53 1.95
C VAL A 216 5.67 -9.62 1.23
N TRP A 217 5.80 -8.32 1.49
CA TRP A 217 4.97 -7.28 0.86
C TRP A 217 5.65 -6.79 -0.42
N HIS A 218 5.05 -7.11 -1.56
CA HIS A 218 5.47 -6.64 -2.86
C HIS A 218 4.54 -5.54 -3.36
N GLU A 219 5.10 -4.50 -3.95
CA GLU A 219 4.35 -3.34 -4.40
C GLU A 219 4.86 -2.86 -5.75
N ARG A 220 3.93 -2.40 -6.60
CA ARG A 220 4.29 -1.74 -7.86
C ARG A 220 5.10 -0.47 -7.58
N GLU A 221 6.19 -0.29 -8.32
CA GLU A 221 6.95 0.97 -8.29
C GLU A 221 6.03 2.16 -8.60
N ASN A 222 5.92 3.06 -7.61
CA ASN A 222 5.00 4.18 -7.58
C ASN A 222 3.52 3.74 -7.70
N ARG A 223 2.90 3.45 -6.55
CA ARG A 223 1.46 3.08 -6.42
C ARG A 223 0.52 4.02 -7.19
N TRP A 224 0.95 5.26 -7.43
CA TRP A 224 0.17 6.34 -8.03
C TRP A 224 0.49 6.64 -9.50
N THR A 225 1.50 5.98 -10.09
CA THR A 225 1.81 6.23 -11.51
C THR A 225 0.73 5.66 -12.43
N THR A 226 0.38 6.37 -13.50
CA THR A 226 -0.42 5.81 -14.60
C THR A 226 0.46 5.29 -15.73
N ASP A 227 1.78 5.19 -15.51
CA ASP A 227 2.73 4.71 -16.49
C ASP A 227 2.43 3.25 -16.90
N PRO A 228 2.08 3.00 -18.18
CA PRO A 228 1.77 1.66 -18.67
C PRO A 228 2.96 0.71 -18.65
N ASP A 229 4.20 1.20 -18.70
CA ASP A 229 5.39 0.34 -18.68
C ASP A 229 5.65 -0.21 -17.26
N SER A 230 5.51 0.64 -16.24
CA SER A 230 5.49 0.22 -14.82
C SER A 230 4.35 -0.76 -14.53
N ALA A 231 3.17 -0.53 -15.11
CA ALA A 231 2.04 -1.45 -14.98
C ALA A 231 2.31 -2.82 -15.64
N THR A 232 3.03 -2.85 -16.78
CA THR A 232 3.38 -4.09 -17.48
C THR A 232 4.43 -4.89 -16.72
N GLY A 233 5.49 -4.25 -16.23
CA GLY A 233 6.52 -4.90 -15.42
C GLY A 233 5.95 -5.51 -14.13
N TRP A 234 5.08 -4.76 -13.45
CA TRP A 234 4.39 -5.24 -12.26
C TRP A 234 3.46 -6.41 -12.54
N ALA A 235 2.66 -6.37 -13.61
CA ALA A 235 1.78 -7.48 -13.95
C ALA A 235 2.57 -8.78 -14.18
N VAL A 236 3.72 -8.70 -14.86
CA VAL A 236 4.61 -9.86 -15.06
C VAL A 236 5.15 -10.38 -13.73
N PHE A 237 5.64 -9.50 -12.86
CA PHE A 237 6.12 -9.89 -11.53
C PHE A 237 5.01 -10.54 -10.68
N TYR A 238 3.86 -9.88 -10.61
CA TYR A 238 2.69 -10.32 -9.86
C TYR A 238 2.25 -11.73 -10.28
N TRP A 239 2.10 -11.96 -11.59
CA TRP A 239 1.74 -13.29 -12.09
C TRP A 239 2.85 -14.32 -11.88
N GLY A 240 4.11 -13.90 -11.97
CA GLY A 240 5.25 -14.71 -11.57
C GLY A 240 5.08 -15.24 -10.15
N GLN A 241 4.76 -14.38 -9.18
CA GLN A 241 4.54 -14.79 -7.79
C GLN A 241 3.28 -15.64 -7.62
N VAL A 242 2.14 -15.23 -8.18
CA VAL A 242 0.87 -15.98 -8.06
C VAL A 242 0.99 -17.39 -8.66
N SER A 243 1.73 -17.55 -9.76
CA SER A 243 1.93 -18.87 -10.39
C SER A 243 2.77 -19.85 -9.57
N LEU A 244 3.53 -19.36 -8.57
CA LEU A 244 4.28 -20.18 -7.63
C LEU A 244 3.44 -20.66 -6.44
N LEU A 245 2.24 -20.09 -6.24
CA LEU A 245 1.38 -20.47 -5.13
C LEU A 245 0.73 -21.83 -5.37
N PRO A 246 0.60 -22.68 -4.34
CA PRO A 246 -0.22 -23.89 -4.43
C PRO A 246 -1.66 -23.56 -4.85
N PRO A 247 -2.33 -24.37 -5.70
CA PRO A 247 -3.70 -24.09 -6.14
C PRO A 247 -4.71 -23.96 -4.99
N GLY A 248 -4.48 -24.66 -3.88
CA GLY A 248 -5.33 -24.57 -2.68
C GLY A 248 -5.13 -23.30 -1.85
N THR A 249 -4.17 -22.44 -2.17
CA THR A 249 -3.89 -21.18 -1.44
C THR A 249 -5.13 -20.30 -1.42
N TRP A 250 -5.48 -19.76 -0.26
CA TRP A 250 -6.53 -18.75 -0.14
C TRP A 250 -5.98 -17.40 -0.62
N LEU A 251 -6.73 -16.71 -1.46
CA LEU A 251 -6.47 -15.33 -1.83
C LEU A 251 -7.57 -14.44 -1.26
N ALA A 252 -7.17 -13.35 -0.61
CA ALA A 252 -8.06 -12.28 -0.17
C ALA A 252 -7.79 -11.01 -0.97
N ASN A 253 -8.84 -10.34 -1.43
CA ASN A 253 -8.82 -9.01 -2.03
C ASN A 253 -9.13 -8.00 -0.92
N VAL A 254 -8.17 -7.16 -0.56
CA VAL A 254 -8.26 -6.24 0.58
C VAL A 254 -8.17 -4.80 0.08
N ASP A 255 -9.07 -3.94 0.55
CA ASP A 255 -8.98 -2.48 0.41
C ASP A 255 -8.21 -1.94 1.60
N CYS A 256 -6.98 -1.46 1.39
CA CYS A 256 -6.18 -0.80 2.39
C CYS A 256 -6.24 0.72 2.23
N HIS A 257 -6.05 1.43 3.35
CA HIS A 257 -6.05 2.88 3.45
C HIS A 257 -4.70 3.41 3.96
N ILE A 258 -4.27 4.59 3.47
CA ILE A 258 -3.14 5.40 3.97
C ILE A 258 -3.33 6.90 3.60
#